data_AF-A0A952KAD3-F1
#
_entry.id   AF-A0A952KAD3-F1
#
_cell.length_a   1.000
_cell.length_b   1.000
_cell.length_c   1.000
_cell.angle_alpha   90.00
_cell.angle_beta   90.00
_cell.angle_gamma   90.00
#
_symmetry.space_group_name_H-M   'P 1'
#
loop_
_entity.id
_entity.type
_entity.pdbx_description
1 polymer ?
#
loop_
_entity_poly.entity_id
_entity_poly.type
_entity_poly.pdbx_seq_one_letter_code
_entity_poly.pdbx_strand_id
1 'polypeptide(L)'
;MSVSPAVPVTSSASASAEPLTIHWTEGGEARSARWRSERGASPPKRVVIADDTLAADAAYRLACEGTGLLWRGDFQNARLLLQALARRVDKPAKPKRDNRVKDQKAADASAPVPATAPVFPEAFHLHRQAQAQRARVLSMVLIPFDADYSIPLRRA
;
A
#
# COMPACT_ATOMS: atom_id res chain seq x y z
N MET A 1 7.40 -66.68 10.76
CA MET A 1 8.16 -65.45 10.40
C MET A 1 7.45 -64.82 9.21
N SER A 2 6.52 -63.87 9.46
CA SER A 2 5.75 -63.21 8.39
C SER A 2 6.49 -61.97 7.91
N VAL A 3 6.85 -61.94 6.63
CA VAL A 3 7.40 -60.77 5.95
C VAL A 3 6.23 -59.93 5.45
N SER A 4 6.12 -58.68 5.92
CA SER A 4 5.20 -57.68 5.37
C SER A 4 5.87 -56.96 4.19
N PRO A 5 5.16 -56.71 3.08
CA PRO A 5 5.70 -55.91 1.97
C PRO A 5 5.59 -54.41 2.27
N ALA A 6 6.67 -53.67 1.99
CA ALA A 6 6.71 -52.21 2.07
C ALA A 6 6.00 -51.59 0.86
N VAL A 7 5.08 -50.66 1.13
CA VAL A 7 4.38 -49.86 0.11
C VAL A 7 5.28 -48.70 -0.31
N PRO A 8 5.47 -48.42 -1.63
CA PRO A 8 6.20 -47.24 -2.05
C PRO A 8 5.35 -45.99 -1.83
N VAL A 9 5.88 -45.03 -1.06
CA VAL A 9 5.31 -43.69 -0.96
C VAL A 9 5.63 -42.91 -2.24
N THR A 10 4.62 -42.67 -3.07
CA THR A 10 4.72 -41.76 -4.21
C THR A 10 4.84 -40.32 -3.69
N SER A 11 6.04 -39.76 -3.80
CA SER A 11 6.29 -38.33 -3.57
C SER A 11 5.59 -37.52 -4.65
N SER A 12 4.52 -36.82 -4.27
CA SER A 12 3.84 -35.85 -5.13
C SER A 12 4.67 -34.57 -5.19
N ALA A 13 5.38 -34.38 -6.31
CA ALA A 13 6.08 -33.13 -6.61
C ALA A 13 5.06 -31.99 -6.71
N SER A 14 5.03 -31.12 -5.69
CA SER A 14 4.23 -29.91 -5.69
C SER A 14 4.78 -28.94 -6.73
N ALA A 15 3.92 -28.48 -7.65
CA ALA A 15 4.24 -27.44 -8.61
C ALA A 15 4.80 -26.21 -7.90
N SER A 16 6.07 -25.90 -8.16
CA SER A 16 6.77 -24.77 -7.58
C SER A 16 6.24 -23.49 -8.22
N ALA A 17 5.29 -22.82 -7.58
CA ALA A 17 4.92 -21.47 -7.95
C ALA A 17 6.16 -20.58 -7.76
N GLU A 18 6.71 -20.03 -8.84
CA GLU A 18 7.88 -19.14 -8.74
C GLU A 18 7.60 -17.99 -7.76
N PRO A 19 8.55 -17.68 -6.87
CA PRO A 19 8.33 -16.63 -5.88
C PRO A 19 8.20 -15.28 -6.59
N LEU A 20 7.02 -14.66 -6.47
CA LEU A 20 6.78 -13.28 -6.88
C LEU A 20 7.91 -12.40 -6.33
N THR A 21 8.48 -11.55 -7.16
CA THR A 21 9.66 -10.73 -6.85
C THR A 21 9.38 -9.28 -7.23
N ILE A 22 9.93 -8.35 -6.44
CA ILE A 22 9.97 -6.93 -6.76
C ILE A 22 11.39 -6.53 -7.16
N HIS A 23 11.51 -5.54 -8.04
CA HIS A 23 12.79 -5.03 -8.53
C HIS A 23 12.86 -3.51 -8.31
N TRP A 24 14.03 -3.01 -7.93
CA TRP A 24 14.30 -1.58 -7.77
C TRP A 24 15.77 -1.26 -8.07
N THR A 25 16.10 0.02 -8.10
CA THR A 25 17.48 0.50 -8.23
C THR A 25 17.89 1.22 -6.95
N GLU A 26 19.05 0.87 -6.40
CA GLU A 26 19.58 1.43 -5.15
C GLU A 26 21.09 1.64 -5.31
N GLY A 27 21.56 2.88 -5.12
CA GLY A 27 22.98 3.20 -5.33
C GLY A 27 23.48 2.99 -6.77
N GLY A 28 22.58 3.00 -7.76
CA GLY A 28 22.91 2.68 -9.16
C GLY A 28 22.90 1.19 -9.50
N GLU A 29 22.69 0.32 -8.51
CA GLU A 29 22.64 -1.13 -8.70
C GLU A 29 21.19 -1.61 -8.83
N ALA A 30 20.94 -2.53 -9.76
CA ALA A 30 19.67 -3.24 -9.84
C ALA A 30 19.60 -4.27 -8.69
N ARG A 31 18.54 -4.19 -7.90
CA ARG A 31 18.27 -5.09 -6.77
C ARG A 31 16.89 -5.71 -6.89
N SER A 32 16.72 -6.84 -6.24
CA SER A 32 15.45 -7.55 -6.18
C SER A 32 15.26 -8.25 -4.84
N ALA A 33 14.00 -8.51 -4.50
CA ALA A 33 13.64 -9.27 -3.31
C ALA A 33 12.31 -9.99 -3.52
N ARG A 34 12.16 -11.11 -2.81
CA ARG A 34 10.91 -11.86 -2.78
C ARG A 34 9.78 -10.99 -2.23
N TRP A 35 8.69 -10.91 -2.99
CA TRP A 35 7.46 -10.26 -2.58
C TRP A 35 6.71 -11.08 -1.54
N ARG A 36 6.22 -10.41 -0.50
CA ARG A 36 5.34 -10.98 0.50
C ARG A 36 4.17 -10.04 0.74
N SER A 37 2.95 -10.54 0.55
CA SER A 37 1.72 -9.87 0.94
C SER A 37 0.87 -10.83 1.74
N GLU A 38 0.39 -10.40 2.90
CA GLU A 38 -0.52 -11.18 3.75
C GLU A 38 -1.86 -11.46 3.03
N ARG A 39 -2.40 -10.47 2.32
CA ARG A 39 -3.67 -10.62 1.56
C ARG A 39 -3.52 -11.20 0.15
N GLY A 40 -2.35 -11.76 -0.19
CA GLY A 40 -2.08 -12.27 -1.54
C GLY A 40 -2.13 -11.21 -2.66
N ALA A 41 -1.89 -9.93 -2.34
CA ALA A 41 -1.85 -8.88 -3.34
C ALA A 41 -0.68 -9.09 -4.31
N SER A 42 -0.86 -8.73 -5.58
CA SER A 42 0.21 -8.74 -6.57
C SER A 42 1.31 -7.72 -6.22
N PRO A 43 2.57 -7.99 -6.60
CA PRO A 43 3.67 -7.05 -6.39
C PRO A 43 3.41 -5.74 -7.16
N PRO A 44 3.84 -4.59 -6.62
CA PRO A 44 3.78 -3.33 -7.35
C PRO A 44 4.67 -3.39 -8.60
N LYS A 45 4.19 -2.80 -9.70
CA LYS A 45 4.92 -2.79 -10.98
C LYS A 45 6.19 -1.95 -10.94
N ARG A 46 6.23 -0.96 -10.06
CA ARG A 46 7.36 -0.04 -9.86
C ARG A 46 7.65 0.07 -8.38
N VAL A 47 8.93 0.01 -8.04
CA VAL A 47 9.41 0.24 -6.67
C VAL A 47 10.47 1.33 -6.68
N VAL A 48 10.39 2.25 -5.73
CA VAL A 48 11.37 3.30 -5.50
C VAL A 48 11.84 3.27 -4.06
N ILE A 49 13.09 3.66 -3.82
CA ILE A 49 13.60 3.86 -2.47
C ILE A 49 12.94 5.10 -1.86
N ALA A 50 12.52 4.97 -0.61
CA ALA A 50 11.98 6.04 0.21
C ALA A 50 12.68 6.05 1.58
N ASP A 51 12.89 7.24 2.14
CA ASP A 51 13.47 7.41 3.47
C ASP A 51 12.81 8.60 4.19
N ASP A 52 13.40 9.00 5.31
CA ASP A 52 12.92 10.06 6.19
C ASP A 52 12.83 11.44 5.49
N THR A 53 13.43 11.60 4.30
CA THR A 53 13.37 12.84 3.51
C THR A 53 12.14 12.92 2.62
N LEU A 54 11.46 11.79 2.36
CA LEU A 54 10.29 11.74 1.50
C LEU A 54 9.06 12.34 2.20
N ALA A 55 8.62 13.50 1.71
CA ALA A 55 7.42 14.15 2.21
C ALA A 55 6.17 13.27 2.01
N ALA A 56 5.30 13.21 3.02
CA ALA A 56 4.13 12.34 2.99
C ALA A 56 3.12 12.68 1.87
N ASP A 57 3.07 13.91 1.37
CA ASP A 57 2.26 14.29 0.19
C ASP A 57 2.86 13.78 -1.13
N ALA A 58 4.18 13.64 -1.22
CA ALA A 58 4.83 13.02 -2.38
C ALA A 58 4.66 11.49 -2.32
N ALA A 59 4.88 10.90 -1.15
CA ALA A 59 4.62 9.47 -0.90
C ALA A 59 3.17 9.09 -1.23
N TYR A 60 2.19 9.90 -0.83
CA TYR A 60 0.78 9.66 -1.13
C TYR A 60 0.50 9.63 -2.63
N ARG A 61 1.07 10.56 -3.40
CA ARG A 61 0.92 10.59 -4.86
C ARG A 61 1.50 9.33 -5.51
N LEU A 62 2.73 8.96 -5.15
CA LEU A 62 3.37 7.74 -5.63
C LEU A 62 2.56 6.48 -5.28
N ALA A 63 2.02 6.41 -4.07
CA ALA A 63 1.20 5.29 -3.64
C ALA A 63 -0.13 5.21 -4.42
N CYS A 64 -0.77 6.35 -4.70
CA CYS A 64 -1.97 6.42 -5.53
C CYS A 64 -1.71 5.98 -6.98
N GLU A 65 -0.51 6.27 -7.52
CA GLU A 65 -0.05 5.77 -8.82
C GLU A 65 0.21 4.26 -8.82
N GLY A 66 0.31 3.64 -7.64
CA GLY A 66 0.64 2.22 -7.46
C GLY A 66 2.15 1.94 -7.43
N THR A 67 2.96 2.94 -7.10
CA THR A 67 4.40 2.78 -6.89
C THR A 67 4.66 2.30 -5.46
N GLY A 68 5.35 1.17 -5.31
CA GLY A 68 5.85 0.69 -4.04
C GLY A 68 6.98 1.56 -3.52
N LEU A 69 6.88 1.98 -2.27
CA LEU A 69 7.86 2.78 -1.54
C LEU A 69 8.65 1.85 -0.64
N LEU A 70 9.82 1.42 -1.09
CA LEU A 70 10.72 0.60 -0.27
C LEU A 70 11.41 1.49 0.76
N TRP A 71 11.02 1.34 2.02
CA TRP A 71 11.54 2.16 3.10
C TRP A 71 12.96 1.77 3.50
N ARG A 72 13.86 2.75 3.52
CA ARG A 72 15.28 2.64 3.93
C ARG A 72 15.67 3.62 5.05
N GLY A 73 14.69 4.36 5.56
CA GLY A 73 14.88 5.23 6.72
C GLY A 73 14.74 4.48 8.04
N ASP A 74 14.24 5.19 9.04
CA ASP A 74 13.99 4.63 10.37
C ASP A 74 12.61 3.97 10.48
N PHE A 75 12.47 2.91 11.30
CA PHE A 75 11.20 2.19 11.42
C PHE A 75 10.05 3.06 11.98
N GLN A 76 10.36 3.93 12.94
CA GLN A 76 9.37 4.77 13.60
C GLN A 76 8.85 5.81 12.60
N ASN A 77 9.74 6.33 11.76
CA ASN A 77 9.36 7.25 10.68
C ASN A 77 8.53 6.54 9.60
N ALA A 78 8.82 5.27 9.27
CA ALA A 78 7.92 4.48 8.39
C ALA A 78 6.51 4.38 8.98
N ARG A 79 6.41 4.11 10.29
CA ARG A 79 5.11 4.03 10.98
C ARG A 79 4.39 5.37 10.97
N LEU A 80 5.10 6.47 11.19
CA LEU A 80 4.55 7.83 11.10
C LEU A 80 4.08 8.15 9.67
N LEU A 81 4.86 7.79 8.65
CA LEU A 81 4.46 7.93 7.26
C LEU A 81 3.19 7.15 6.98
N LEU A 82 3.11 5.88 7.39
CA LEU A 82 1.93 5.04 7.21
C LEU A 82 0.67 5.68 7.84
N GLN A 83 0.78 6.21 9.05
CA GLN A 83 -0.31 6.96 9.70
C GLN A 83 -0.68 8.23 8.94
N ALA A 84 0.32 8.95 8.44
CA ALA A 84 0.12 10.17 7.66
C ALA A 84 -0.57 9.89 6.32
N LEU A 85 -0.31 8.74 5.69
CA LEU A 85 -1.02 8.28 4.50
C LEU A 85 -2.45 7.87 4.83
N ALA A 86 -2.68 7.14 5.93
CA ALA A 86 -4.01 6.73 6.35
C ALA A 86 -4.95 7.94 6.52
N ARG A 87 -4.48 8.97 7.23
CA ARG A 87 -5.22 10.24 7.41
C ARG A 87 -5.50 10.97 6.10
N ARG A 88 -4.66 10.81 5.08
CA ARG A 88 -4.85 11.44 3.76
C ARG A 88 -5.88 10.71 2.93
N VAL A 89 -5.87 9.36 2.95
CA VAL A 89 -6.89 8.57 2.25
C VAL A 89 -8.29 8.83 2.84
N ASP A 90 -8.38 8.94 4.16
CA ASP A 90 -9.66 9.14 4.85
C ASP A 90 -10.20 10.58 4.69
N LYS A 91 -9.36 11.54 4.27
CA LYS A 91 -9.79 12.92 4.09
C LYS A 91 -10.51 13.05 2.75
N PRO A 92 -11.78 13.50 2.73
CA PRO A 92 -12.41 13.90 1.48
C PRO A 92 -11.57 15.02 0.85
N ALA A 93 -11.34 14.95 -0.46
CA ALA A 93 -10.58 15.95 -1.19
C ALA A 93 -11.19 17.33 -0.92
N LYS A 94 -10.55 18.12 -0.06
CA LYS A 94 -10.96 19.50 0.13
C LYS A 94 -10.65 20.22 -1.18
N PRO A 95 -11.60 20.94 -1.79
CA PRO A 95 -11.26 21.81 -2.89
C PRO A 95 -10.17 22.75 -2.39
N LYS A 96 -9.05 22.78 -3.11
CA LYS A 96 -7.93 23.68 -2.83
C LYS A 96 -8.52 25.09 -2.88
N ARG A 97 -8.70 25.74 -1.73
CA ARG A 97 -8.98 27.18 -1.68
C ARG A 97 -7.75 27.84 -2.25
N ASP A 98 -7.77 28.06 -3.55
CA ASP A 98 -6.81 28.91 -4.22
C ASP A 98 -6.96 30.29 -3.58
N ASN A 99 -5.94 30.73 -2.85
CA ASN A 99 -5.96 32.01 -2.14
C ASN A 99 -5.68 33.17 -3.12
N ARG A 100 -6.24 33.07 -4.33
CA ARG A 100 -6.06 33.99 -5.46
C ARG A 100 -7.40 34.41 -6.06
N VAL A 101 -8.45 34.59 -5.25
CA VAL A 101 -9.63 35.40 -5.62
C VAL A 101 -10.24 36.00 -4.34
N LYS A 102 -9.53 36.89 -3.65
CA LYS A 102 -10.21 38.08 -3.11
C LYS A 102 -10.37 38.99 -4.33
N ASP A 103 -11.57 39.53 -4.51
CA ASP A 103 -12.02 40.31 -5.67
C ASP A 103 -12.54 39.47 -6.84
N GLN A 104 -13.62 38.71 -6.62
CA GLN A 104 -14.81 38.85 -7.47
C GLN A 104 -15.99 38.00 -6.98
N LYS A 105 -17.12 38.71 -6.83
CA LYS A 105 -18.49 38.22 -7.04
C LYS A 105 -19.16 37.47 -5.89
N ALA A 106 -19.74 38.28 -5.00
CA ALA A 106 -21.09 38.04 -4.51
C ALA A 106 -22.05 37.86 -5.71
N ALA A 107 -23.05 36.97 -5.56
CA ALA A 107 -24.05 36.52 -6.53
C ALA A 107 -23.72 35.20 -7.25
N ASP A 108 -23.99 34.08 -6.59
CA ASP A 108 -25.19 33.26 -6.87
C ASP A 108 -25.32 32.17 -5.79
N ALA A 109 -26.37 32.25 -4.98
CA ALA A 109 -26.67 31.30 -3.93
C ALA A 109 -27.60 30.23 -4.49
N SER A 110 -27.06 29.30 -5.28
CA SER A 110 -27.71 28.01 -5.49
C SER A 110 -27.09 27.00 -4.52
N ALA A 111 -27.71 26.88 -3.36
CA ALA A 111 -27.37 25.85 -2.38
C ALA A 111 -27.44 24.46 -3.04
N PRO A 112 -26.42 23.60 -2.89
CA PRO A 112 -26.58 22.21 -3.30
C PRO A 112 -27.62 21.57 -2.39
N VAL A 113 -28.70 21.06 -3.00
CA VAL A 113 -29.69 20.19 -2.38
C VAL A 113 -28.96 19.14 -1.53
N PRO A 114 -29.35 18.89 -0.26
CA PRO A 114 -28.69 17.89 0.56
C PRO A 114 -28.83 16.54 -0.15
N ALA A 115 -27.70 16.00 -0.62
CA ALA A 115 -27.64 14.65 -1.15
C ALA A 115 -28.19 13.72 -0.05
N THR A 116 -29.32 13.06 -0.32
CA THR A 116 -29.89 12.03 0.55
C THR A 116 -28.77 11.05 0.90
N ALA A 117 -28.52 10.86 2.20
CA ALA A 117 -27.48 9.95 2.67
C ALA A 117 -27.69 8.55 2.06
N PRO A 118 -26.63 7.87 1.60
CA PRO A 118 -26.77 6.58 0.94
C PRO A 118 -27.42 5.57 1.91
N VAL A 119 -28.43 4.86 1.43
CA VAL A 119 -29.15 3.83 2.18
C VAL A 119 -28.56 2.46 1.84
N PHE A 120 -28.83 1.42 2.64
CA PHE A 120 -28.46 0.05 2.27
C PHE A 120 -29.08 -0.34 0.91
N PRO A 121 -28.34 -0.99 -0.02
CA PRO A 121 -26.97 -1.52 0.09
C PRO A 121 -25.87 -0.55 -0.37
N GLU A 122 -26.22 0.63 -0.88
CA GLU A 122 -25.27 1.60 -1.42
C GLU A 122 -24.24 2.05 -0.38
N ALA A 123 -24.68 2.31 0.86
CA ALA A 123 -23.77 2.64 1.96
C ALA A 123 -22.71 1.53 2.21
N PHE A 124 -23.10 0.27 2.08
CA PHE A 124 -22.18 -0.86 2.24
C PHE A 124 -21.18 -0.96 1.09
N HIS A 125 -21.65 -0.78 -0.15
CA HIS A 125 -20.77 -0.75 -1.33
C HIS A 125 -19.75 0.39 -1.24
N LEU A 126 -20.18 1.59 -0.87
CA LEU A 126 -19.31 2.74 -0.66
C LEU A 126 -18.29 2.48 0.45
N HIS A 127 -18.71 1.88 1.57
CA HIS A 127 -17.81 1.54 2.67
C HIS A 127 -16.74 0.53 2.23
N ARG A 128 -17.14 -0.54 1.54
CA ARG A 128 -16.22 -1.56 1.03
C ARG A 128 -15.26 -0.97 0.00
N GLN A 129 -15.74 -0.09 -0.88
CA GLN A 129 -14.92 0.61 -1.86
C GLN A 129 -13.88 1.50 -1.17
N ALA A 130 -14.28 2.29 -0.17
CA ALA A 130 -13.37 3.14 0.60
C ALA A 130 -12.31 2.31 1.35
N GLN A 131 -12.71 1.20 1.98
CA GLN A 131 -11.76 0.28 2.63
C GLN A 131 -10.77 -0.34 1.62
N ALA A 132 -11.24 -0.77 0.46
CA ALA A 132 -10.38 -1.34 -0.58
C ALA A 132 -9.38 -0.30 -1.12
N GLN A 133 -9.83 0.93 -1.36
CA GLN A 133 -8.96 2.03 -1.78
C GLN A 133 -7.90 2.34 -0.72
N ARG A 134 -8.30 2.41 0.55
CA ARG A 134 -7.39 2.60 1.68
C ARG A 134 -6.35 1.50 1.78
N ALA A 135 -6.78 0.24 1.70
CA ALA A 135 -5.86 -0.89 1.70
C ALA A 135 -4.85 -0.76 0.55
N ARG A 136 -5.31 -0.49 -0.68
CA ARG A 136 -4.44 -0.35 -1.85
C ARG A 136 -3.35 0.70 -1.68
N VAL A 137 -3.69 1.88 -1.17
CA VAL A 137 -2.71 2.97 -0.96
C VAL A 137 -1.72 2.62 0.15
N LEU A 138 -2.21 2.11 1.29
CA LEU A 138 -1.35 1.81 2.43
C LEU A 138 -0.43 0.60 2.17
N SER A 139 -0.86 -0.33 1.32
CA SER A 139 -0.04 -1.47 0.88
C SER A 139 1.17 -1.08 0.04
N MET A 140 1.29 0.19 -0.39
CA MET A 140 2.45 0.67 -1.13
C MET A 140 3.63 1.06 -0.23
N VAL A 141 3.46 1.15 1.09
CA VAL A 141 4.61 1.33 2.00
C VAL A 141 5.21 -0.05 2.29
N LEU A 142 6.41 -0.29 1.76
CA LEU A 142 7.09 -1.58 1.84
C LEU A 142 8.24 -1.49 2.85
N ILE A 143 8.43 -2.54 3.64
CA ILE A 143 9.56 -2.68 4.55
C ILE A 143 10.35 -3.96 4.21
N PRO A 144 11.68 -3.96 4.39
CA PRO A 144 12.44 -5.20 4.31
C PRO A 144 12.05 -6.14 5.46
N PHE A 145 12.12 -7.44 5.19
CA PHE A 145 11.82 -8.49 6.16
C PHE A 145 12.70 -9.69 5.86
N ASP A 146 13.59 -10.01 6.81
CA ASP A 146 14.61 -11.03 6.63
C ASP A 146 14.12 -12.41 7.10
N ALA A 147 14.86 -13.45 6.70
CA ALA A 147 14.48 -14.84 6.97
C ALA A 147 14.55 -15.19 8.47
N ASP A 148 15.31 -14.43 9.25
CA ASP A 148 15.42 -14.51 10.70
C ASP A 148 14.29 -13.74 11.43
N TYR A 149 13.25 -13.32 10.69
CA TYR A 149 12.12 -12.52 11.18
C TYR A 149 12.51 -11.13 11.69
N SER A 150 13.71 -10.65 11.33
CA SER A 150 14.14 -9.30 11.63
C SER A 150 13.65 -8.31 10.57
N ILE A 151 13.57 -7.04 10.98
CA ILE A 151 13.35 -5.91 10.09
C ILE A 151 14.67 -5.13 10.10
N PRO A 152 15.45 -5.14 9.01
CA PRO A 152 16.76 -4.49 8.97
C PRO A 152 16.64 -2.97 8.78
N LEU A 153 15.86 -2.32 9.66
CA LEU A 153 15.71 -0.88 9.77
C LEU A 153 16.17 -0.43 11.15
N ARG A 154 16.60 0.82 11.26
CA ARG A 154 16.95 1.38 12.57
C ARG A 154 15.71 1.41 13.46
N ARG A 155 15.91 1.01 14.73
CA ARG A 155 14.90 1.01 15.81
C ARG A 155 13.66 0.13 15.54
N ALA A 156 13.80 -0.90 14.71
CA ALA A 156 12.76 -1.90 14.48
C ALA A 156 12.65 -2.93 15.62
#